data_AF-A0A7K1C893-F1
#
_entry.id   AF-A0A7K1C893-F1
#
_cell.length_a   1.000
_cell.length_b   1.000
_cell.length_c   1.000
_cell.angle_alpha   90.00
_cell.angle_beta   90.00
_cell.angle_gamma   90.00
#
_symmetry.space_group_name_H-M   'P 1'
#
loop_
_entity.id
_entity.type
_entity.pdbx_description
1 polymer ?
#
loop_
_entity_poly.entity_id
_entity_poly.type
_entity_poly.pdbx_seq_one_letter_code
_entity_poly.pdbx_strand_id
1 'polypeptide(L)'
;MNHISLLAVDPAQSRHWLFPEPAEIIYGGIASLIIFAALWKFAVPAFKKALGARTERIQKELDASANDLSKAQADATQIRQALGDIESEKARLLADAKAQADALLADGRARLTAEIAELEAKADADIAAAASRGSDELRNEIGRLAGVATDRVIASVLDDSTQQALVENFIAKVGASR
;
A
#
# COMPACT_ATOMS: atom_id res chain seq x y z
N MET A 1 76.77 -107.16 13.67
CA MET A 1 77.18 -105.94 12.92
C MET A 1 76.35 -104.79 13.43
N ASN A 2 77.01 -103.65 13.64
CA ASN A 2 76.52 -102.32 14.02
C ASN A 2 75.13 -102.00 13.40
N HIS A 3 74.27 -101.10 13.90
CA HIS A 3 74.50 -99.69 14.24
C HIS A 3 73.42 -99.14 15.18
N ILE A 4 73.84 -98.11 15.93
CA ILE A 4 73.13 -97.28 16.91
C ILE A 4 72.24 -96.25 16.19
N SER A 5 71.28 -95.69 16.94
CA SER A 5 70.52 -94.43 16.72
C SER A 5 69.12 -94.64 16.14
N LEU A 6 68.05 -93.97 16.58
CA LEU A 6 67.91 -92.85 17.49
C LEU A 6 66.46 -92.85 17.99
N LEU A 7 66.27 -92.52 19.26
CA LEU A 7 64.99 -92.01 19.77
C LEU A 7 64.63 -90.74 18.97
N ALA A 8 63.77 -90.86 17.98
CA ALA A 8 63.02 -89.71 17.47
C ALA A 8 61.70 -89.66 18.24
N VAL A 9 61.79 -89.15 19.47
CA VAL A 9 60.61 -88.59 20.15
C VAL A 9 60.15 -87.44 19.27
N ASP A 10 59.04 -87.65 18.59
CA ASP A 10 58.33 -86.62 17.84
C ASP A 10 57.84 -85.55 18.84
N PRO A 11 58.35 -84.31 18.78
CA PRO A 11 57.99 -83.26 19.73
C PRO A 11 56.56 -82.74 19.55
N ALA A 12 55.80 -83.22 18.55
CA ALA A 12 54.46 -82.74 18.23
C ALA A 12 53.30 -83.61 18.80
N GLN A 13 53.56 -84.54 19.72
CA GLN A 13 52.49 -85.34 20.36
C GLN A 13 52.14 -84.85 21.77
N SER A 14 50.94 -84.29 21.91
CA SER A 14 50.33 -83.90 23.18
C SER A 14 50.06 -85.15 24.06
N ARG A 15 50.61 -85.17 25.29
CA ARG A 15 50.43 -86.28 26.25
C ARG A 15 49.10 -86.24 27.02
N HIS A 16 48.21 -85.28 26.75
CA HIS A 16 46.97 -85.09 27.51
C HIS A 16 45.79 -84.74 26.59
N TRP A 17 44.69 -85.48 26.71
CA TRP A 17 43.49 -85.38 25.85
C TRP A 17 42.77 -84.02 25.91
N LEU A 18 42.98 -83.25 26.98
CA LEU A 18 42.24 -81.99 27.23
C LEU A 18 43.12 -80.73 27.19
N PHE A 19 44.43 -80.85 27.32
CA PHE A 19 45.33 -79.69 27.43
C PHE A 19 46.40 -79.72 26.35
N PRO A 20 46.53 -78.63 25.55
CA PRO A 20 47.60 -78.50 24.57
C PRO A 20 48.97 -78.42 25.25
N GLU A 21 50.03 -78.52 24.44
CA GLU A 21 51.40 -78.48 24.93
C GLU A 21 51.67 -77.16 25.69
N PRO A 22 52.32 -77.17 26.87
CA PRO A 22 52.53 -75.95 27.67
C PRO A 22 53.23 -74.82 26.91
N ALA A 23 54.11 -75.16 25.96
CA ALA A 23 54.76 -74.18 25.10
C ALA A 23 53.76 -73.43 24.20
N GLU A 24 52.79 -74.13 23.60
CA GLU A 24 51.76 -73.52 22.76
C GLU A 24 50.86 -72.57 23.54
N ILE A 25 50.54 -72.90 24.80
CA ILE A 25 49.76 -72.01 25.69
C ILE A 25 50.54 -70.72 25.99
N ILE A 26 51.85 -70.82 26.21
CA ILE A 26 52.70 -69.65 26.49
C ILE A 26 52.85 -68.77 25.25
N TYR A 27 53.25 -69.34 24.11
CA TYR A 27 53.43 -68.56 22.88
C TYR A 27 52.10 -68.03 22.32
N GLY A 28 51.05 -68.85 22.33
CA GLY A 28 49.70 -68.44 21.95
C GLY A 28 49.12 -67.38 22.88
N GLY A 29 49.35 -67.50 24.18
CA GLY A 29 48.97 -66.50 25.19
C GLY A 29 49.67 -65.16 24.99
N ILE A 30 50.98 -65.17 24.74
CA ILE A 30 51.76 -63.96 24.42
C ILE A 30 51.26 -63.32 23.12
N ALA A 31 51.05 -64.10 22.06
CA ALA A 31 50.51 -63.59 20.79
C ALA A 31 49.11 -62.97 20.96
N SER A 32 48.24 -63.63 21.73
CA SER A 32 46.89 -63.15 22.03
C SER A 32 46.91 -61.87 22.87
N LEU A 33 47.82 -61.76 23.85
CA LEU A 33 48.04 -60.54 24.62
C LEU A 33 48.54 -59.37 23.77
N ILE A 34 49.45 -59.62 22.83
CA ILE A 34 49.95 -58.59 21.91
C ILE A 34 48.82 -58.08 21.02
N ILE A 35 48.00 -58.97 20.45
CA ILE A 35 46.84 -58.60 19.64
C ILE A 35 45.80 -57.85 20.49
N PHE A 36 45.52 -58.32 21.70
CA PHE A 36 44.58 -57.67 22.61
C PHE A 36 45.05 -56.26 22.99
N ALA A 37 46.34 -56.09 23.30
CA ALA A 37 46.93 -54.78 23.60
C ALA A 37 46.85 -53.83 22.39
N ALA A 38 47.10 -54.34 21.18
CA ALA A 38 46.94 -53.56 19.96
C ALA A 38 45.47 -53.14 19.73
N LEU A 39 44.51 -54.07 19.86
CA LEU A 39 43.08 -53.76 19.73
C LEU A 39 42.62 -52.77 20.80
N TRP A 40 43.06 -52.93 22.05
CA TRP A 40 42.75 -52.00 23.13
C TRP A 40 43.28 -50.59 22.80
N LYS A 41 44.52 -50.49 22.31
CA LYS A 41 45.15 -49.20 22.02
C LYS A 41 44.62 -48.52 20.76
N PHE A 42 44.17 -49.27 19.75
CA PHE A 42 43.74 -48.70 18.46
C PHE A 42 42.22 -48.76 18.23
N ALA A 43 41.56 -49.88 18.52
CA ALA A 43 40.13 -50.04 18.25
C ALA A 43 39.27 -49.25 19.25
N VAL A 44 39.57 -49.32 20.56
CA VAL A 44 38.81 -48.61 21.60
C VAL A 44 38.74 -47.09 21.36
N PRO A 45 39.85 -46.35 21.11
CA PRO A 45 39.74 -44.93 20.83
C PRO A 45 39.01 -44.63 19.52
N ALA A 46 39.14 -45.47 18.48
CA ALA A 46 38.41 -45.30 17.23
C ALA A 46 36.88 -45.43 17.43
N PHE A 47 36.43 -46.44 18.18
CA PHE A 47 35.01 -46.61 18.52
C PHE A 47 34.47 -45.47 19.38
N LYS A 48 35.21 -45.04 20.41
CA LYS A 48 34.82 -43.90 21.25
C LYS A 48 34.70 -42.62 20.42
N LYS A 49 35.63 -42.37 19.50
CA LYS A 49 35.58 -41.22 18.59
C LYS A 49 34.38 -41.28 17.65
N ALA A 50 34.07 -42.45 17.08
CA ALA A 50 32.93 -42.61 16.18
C ALA A 50 31.58 -42.39 16.91
N LEU A 51 31.42 -42.95 18.11
CA LEU A 51 30.22 -42.74 18.92
C LEU A 51 30.09 -41.29 19.41
N GLY A 52 31.21 -40.67 19.81
CA GLY A 52 31.26 -39.26 20.17
C GLY A 52 30.83 -38.35 19.01
N ALA A 53 31.44 -38.52 17.84
CA ALA A 53 31.10 -37.75 16.64
C ALA A 53 29.64 -37.95 16.20
N ARG A 54 29.10 -39.18 16.33
CA ARG A 54 27.68 -39.44 16.05
C ARG A 54 26.77 -38.71 17.04
N THR A 55 27.11 -38.72 18.32
CA THR A 55 26.33 -38.06 19.38
C THR A 55 26.36 -36.55 19.19
N GLU A 56 27.54 -35.97 18.93
CA GLU A 56 27.69 -34.55 18.65
C GLU A 56 26.90 -34.11 17.43
N ARG A 57 26.94 -34.88 16.33
CA ARG A 57 26.13 -34.61 15.13
C ARG A 57 24.64 -34.61 15.44
N ILE A 58 24.15 -35.61 16.18
CA ILE A 58 22.74 -35.69 16.57
C ILE A 58 22.35 -34.51 17.45
N GLN A 59 23.18 -34.17 18.44
CA GLN A 59 22.91 -33.03 19.31
C GLN A 59 22.84 -31.73 18.51
N LYS A 60 23.79 -31.53 17.59
CA LYS A 60 23.81 -30.36 16.71
C LYS A 60 22.57 -30.30 15.81
N GLU A 61 22.12 -31.42 15.26
CA GLU A 61 20.90 -31.49 14.44
C GLU A 61 19.65 -31.20 15.26
N LEU A 62 19.57 -31.70 16.49
CA LEU A 62 18.47 -31.43 17.41
C LEU A 62 18.42 -29.95 17.81
N ASP A 63 19.58 -29.38 18.17
CA ASP A 63 19.69 -27.96 18.54
C ASP A 63 19.34 -27.05 17.35
N ALA A 64 19.81 -27.38 16.15
CA ALA A 64 19.44 -26.65 14.93
C ALA A 64 17.93 -26.73 14.67
N SER A 65 17.34 -27.92 14.76
CA SER A 65 15.90 -28.11 14.56
C SER A 65 15.06 -27.37 15.59
N ALA A 66 15.48 -27.37 16.86
CA ALA A 66 14.81 -26.62 17.93
C ALA A 66 14.88 -25.11 17.69
N ASN A 67 16.04 -24.61 17.24
CA ASN A 67 16.21 -23.20 16.89
C ASN A 67 15.36 -22.80 15.68
N ASP A 68 15.29 -23.64 14.64
CA ASP A 68 14.48 -23.38 13.46
C ASP A 68 12.98 -23.39 13.78
N LEU A 69 12.54 -24.31 14.64
CA LEU A 69 11.16 -24.35 15.13
C LEU A 69 10.81 -23.10 15.96
N SER A 70 11.72 -22.67 16.83
CA SER A 70 11.55 -21.44 17.62
C SER A 70 11.46 -20.21 16.72
N LYS A 71 12.34 -20.08 15.73
CA LYS A 71 12.28 -18.99 14.72
C LYS A 71 10.97 -19.02 13.93
N ALA A 72 10.56 -20.17 13.43
CA ALA A 72 9.31 -20.30 12.70
C ALA A 72 8.08 -19.91 13.54
N GLN A 73 8.07 -20.24 14.83
CA GLN A 73 7.01 -19.81 15.76
C GLN A 73 7.04 -18.30 16.02
N ALA A 74 8.23 -17.71 16.17
CA ALA A 74 8.40 -16.27 16.33
C ALA A 74 7.92 -15.53 15.08
N ASP A 75 8.36 -15.95 13.90
CA ASP A 75 7.97 -15.38 12.60
C ASP A 75 6.45 -15.49 12.39
N ALA A 76 5.86 -16.65 12.66
CA ALA A 76 4.41 -16.84 12.57
C ALA A 76 3.63 -15.92 13.53
N THR A 77 4.19 -15.63 14.70
CA THR A 77 3.58 -14.69 15.66
C THR A 77 3.69 -13.25 15.16
N GLN A 78 4.86 -12.84 14.67
CA GLN A 78 5.07 -11.52 14.09
C GLN A 78 4.18 -11.29 12.87
N ILE A 79 4.05 -12.28 11.98
CA ILE A 79 3.15 -12.19 10.82
C ILE A 79 1.69 -12.02 11.26
N ARG A 80 1.23 -12.80 12.26
CA ARG A 80 -0.14 -12.66 12.77
C ARG A 80 -0.39 -11.28 13.40
N GLN A 81 0.59 -10.76 14.13
CA GLN A 81 0.53 -9.40 14.68
C GLN A 81 0.45 -8.35 13.56
N ALA A 82 1.36 -8.42 12.59
CA ALA A 82 1.38 -7.53 11.44
C ALA A 82 0.05 -7.57 10.65
N LEU A 83 -0.55 -8.75 10.47
CA LEU A 83 -1.87 -8.87 9.85
C LEU A 83 -2.99 -8.20 10.66
N GLY A 84 -2.96 -8.36 11.98
CA GLY A 84 -3.90 -7.68 12.89
C GLY A 84 -3.75 -6.16 12.82
N ASP A 85 -2.52 -5.67 12.84
CA ASP A 85 -2.19 -4.26 12.72
C ASP A 85 -2.66 -3.70 11.37
N ILE A 86 -2.46 -4.42 10.26
CA ILE A 86 -2.92 -4.03 8.92
C ILE A 86 -4.44 -3.86 8.86
N GLU A 87 -5.23 -4.80 9.40
CA GLU A 87 -6.70 -4.67 9.34
C GLU A 87 -7.17 -3.50 10.21
N SER A 88 -6.53 -3.26 11.36
CA SER A 88 -6.82 -2.09 12.21
C SER A 88 -6.49 -0.77 11.50
N GLU A 89 -5.35 -0.72 10.81
CA GLU A 89 -4.89 0.46 10.08
C GLU A 89 -5.75 0.74 8.85
N LYS A 90 -6.16 -0.31 8.15
CA LYS A 90 -7.13 -0.22 7.05
C LYS A 90 -8.49 0.29 7.52
N ALA A 91 -9.00 -0.22 8.65
CA ALA A 91 -10.24 0.27 9.23
C ALA A 91 -10.15 1.75 9.61
N ARG A 92 -9.03 2.17 10.20
CA ARG A 92 -8.73 3.58 10.50
C ARG A 92 -8.70 4.43 9.23
N LEU A 93 -7.95 3.99 8.22
CA LEU A 93 -7.82 4.71 6.94
C LEU A 93 -9.17 4.86 6.22
N LEU A 94 -10.02 3.84 6.24
CA LEU A 94 -11.36 3.90 5.66
C LEU A 94 -12.28 4.84 6.44
N ALA A 95 -12.20 4.84 7.77
CA ALA A 95 -12.95 5.78 8.61
C ALA A 95 -12.53 7.23 8.34
N ASP A 96 -11.22 7.50 8.28
CA ASP A 96 -10.68 8.83 7.97
C ASP A 96 -11.06 9.28 6.57
N ALA A 97 -10.95 8.40 5.56
CA ALA A 97 -11.36 8.71 4.19
C ALA A 97 -12.85 9.02 4.10
N LYS A 98 -13.70 8.28 4.84
CA LYS A 98 -15.14 8.55 4.89
C LYS A 98 -15.43 9.89 5.56
N ALA A 99 -14.78 10.20 6.68
CA ALA A 99 -14.94 11.49 7.35
C ALA A 99 -14.51 12.67 6.45
N GLN A 100 -13.40 12.53 5.72
CA GLN A 100 -12.94 13.53 4.76
C GLN A 100 -13.89 13.69 3.58
N ALA A 101 -14.42 12.59 3.04
CA ALA A 101 -15.40 12.64 1.95
C ALA A 101 -16.70 13.32 2.39
N ASP A 102 -17.21 13.00 3.57
CA ASP A 102 -18.42 13.60 4.12
C ASP A 102 -18.20 15.11 4.38
N ALA A 103 -17.03 15.51 4.88
CA ALA A 103 -16.66 16.91 5.07
C ALA A 103 -16.54 17.67 3.73
N LEU A 104 -15.89 17.08 2.73
CA LEU A 104 -15.75 17.67 1.40
C LEU A 104 -17.11 17.86 0.71
N LEU A 105 -18.03 16.90 0.85
CA LEU A 105 -19.38 17.02 0.32
C LEU A 105 -20.18 18.12 1.02
N ALA A 106 -20.04 18.26 2.34
CA ALA A 106 -20.70 19.32 3.10
C ALA A 106 -20.17 20.72 2.70
N ASP A 107 -18.85 20.88 2.64
CA ASP A 107 -18.20 22.12 2.21
C ASP A 107 -18.56 22.46 0.75
N GLY A 108 -18.47 21.48 -0.16
CA GLY A 108 -18.83 21.66 -1.56
C GLY A 108 -20.28 22.09 -1.75
N ARG A 109 -21.22 21.52 -1.00
CA ARG A 109 -22.64 21.94 -1.03
C ARG A 109 -22.84 23.35 -0.51
N ALA A 110 -22.17 23.72 0.59
CA ALA A 110 -22.26 25.06 1.15
C ALA A 110 -21.73 26.11 0.15
N ARG A 111 -20.56 25.84 -0.45
CA ARG A 111 -19.97 26.69 -1.48
C ARG A 111 -20.85 26.84 -2.71
N LEU A 112 -21.33 25.73 -3.27
CA LEU A 112 -22.23 25.77 -4.44
C LEU A 112 -23.53 26.54 -4.14
N THR A 113 -24.09 26.40 -2.95
CA THR A 113 -25.30 27.15 -2.55
C THR A 113 -25.02 28.65 -2.52
N ALA A 114 -23.86 29.06 -2.01
CA ALA A 114 -23.45 30.47 -2.00
C ALA A 114 -23.19 31.00 -3.43
N GLU A 115 -22.48 30.23 -4.26
CA GLU A 115 -22.19 30.59 -5.65
C GLU A 115 -23.47 30.71 -6.49
N ILE A 116 -24.45 29.82 -6.28
CA ILE A 116 -25.77 29.91 -6.95
C ILE A 116 -26.52 31.17 -6.51
N ALA A 117 -26.56 31.46 -5.21
CA ALA A 117 -27.24 32.66 -4.71
C ALA A 117 -26.61 33.95 -5.25
N GLU A 118 -25.28 34.00 -5.36
CA GLU A 118 -24.56 35.13 -5.97
C GLU A 118 -24.88 35.25 -7.47
N LEU A 119 -24.90 34.12 -8.19
CA LEU A 119 -25.23 34.09 -9.61
C LEU A 119 -26.67 34.55 -9.88
N GLU A 120 -27.63 34.09 -9.07
CA GLU A 120 -29.04 34.51 -9.15
C GLU A 120 -29.18 36.01 -8.90
N ALA A 121 -28.56 36.53 -7.83
CA ALA A 121 -28.59 37.97 -7.52
C ALA A 121 -28.00 38.82 -8.66
N LYS A 122 -26.91 38.34 -9.29
CA LYS A 122 -26.32 38.99 -10.46
C LYS A 122 -27.24 38.92 -11.68
N ALA A 123 -27.84 37.76 -11.95
CA ALA A 123 -28.76 37.59 -13.07
C ALA A 123 -29.98 38.51 -12.92
N ASP A 124 -30.55 38.63 -11.73
CA ASP A 124 -31.66 39.54 -11.45
C ASP A 124 -31.27 41.01 -11.67
N ALA A 125 -30.07 41.41 -11.23
CA ALA A 125 -29.53 42.75 -11.47
C ALA A 125 -29.33 43.02 -12.97
N ASP A 126 -28.80 42.05 -13.71
CA ASP A 126 -28.59 42.16 -15.17
C ASP A 126 -29.92 42.26 -15.93
N ILE A 127 -30.94 41.48 -15.53
CA ILE A 127 -32.30 41.52 -16.09
C ILE A 127 -32.93 42.90 -15.83
N ALA A 128 -32.86 43.41 -14.59
CA ALA A 128 -33.39 44.72 -14.25
C ALA A 128 -32.71 45.84 -15.05
N ALA A 129 -31.38 45.77 -15.19
CA ALA A 129 -30.63 46.73 -15.99
C ALA A 129 -30.99 46.65 -17.48
N ALA A 130 -31.19 45.44 -18.03
CA ALA A 130 -31.62 45.24 -19.41
C ALA A 130 -33.04 45.78 -19.66
N ALA A 131 -33.97 45.56 -18.72
CA ALA A 131 -35.33 46.09 -18.80
C ALA A 131 -35.37 47.62 -18.79
N SER A 132 -34.53 48.26 -17.97
CA SER A 132 -34.39 49.72 -17.96
C SER A 132 -33.89 50.24 -19.31
N ARG A 133 -32.79 49.66 -19.82
CA ARG A 133 -32.23 50.04 -21.13
C ARG A 133 -33.24 49.88 -22.26
N GLY A 134 -33.96 48.76 -22.30
CA GLY A 134 -34.99 48.51 -23.31
C GLY A 134 -36.16 49.48 -23.21
N SER A 135 -36.57 49.87 -21.99
CA SER A 135 -37.63 50.86 -21.78
C SER A 135 -37.22 52.25 -22.26
N ASP A 136 -35.97 52.65 -21.99
CA ASP A 136 -35.43 53.94 -22.45
C ASP A 136 -35.28 53.97 -23.97
N GLU A 137 -34.82 52.88 -24.58
CA GLU A 137 -34.73 52.74 -26.04
C GLU A 137 -36.11 52.80 -26.72
N LEU A 138 -37.12 52.12 -26.16
CA LEU A 138 -38.51 52.22 -26.63
C LEU A 138 -39.05 53.65 -26.53
N ARG A 139 -38.79 54.37 -25.43
CA ARG A 139 -39.22 55.76 -25.27
C ARG A 139 -38.58 56.69 -26.29
N ASN A 140 -37.29 56.52 -26.54
CA ASN A 140 -36.57 57.30 -27.55
C ASN A 140 -37.13 57.04 -28.95
N GLU A 141 -37.41 55.78 -29.29
CA GLU A 141 -37.96 55.40 -30.58
C GLU A 141 -39.40 55.92 -30.77
N ILE A 142 -40.23 55.85 -29.73
CA ILE A 142 -41.57 56.47 -29.74
C ILE A 142 -41.47 57.97 -29.93
N GLY A 143 -40.56 58.66 -29.22
CA GLY A 143 -40.34 60.10 -29.36
C GLY A 143 -39.93 60.47 -30.79
N ARG A 144 -39.03 59.68 -31.39
CA ARG A 144 -38.60 59.85 -32.78
C ARG A 144 -39.77 59.68 -33.77
N LEU A 145 -40.55 58.61 -33.63
CA LEU A 145 -41.70 58.32 -34.50
C LEU A 145 -42.82 59.38 -34.34
N ALA A 146 -43.08 59.83 -33.11
CA ALA A 146 -44.03 60.89 -32.83
C ALA A 146 -43.60 62.23 -33.45
N GLY A 147 -42.31 62.56 -33.41
CA GLY A 147 -41.75 63.74 -34.09
C GLY A 147 -42.04 63.71 -35.60
N VAL A 148 -41.71 62.60 -36.26
CA VAL A 148 -41.97 62.41 -37.70
C VAL A 148 -43.48 62.52 -38.02
N ALA A 149 -44.34 61.93 -37.19
CA ALA A 149 -45.79 62.04 -37.37
C ALA A 149 -46.30 63.47 -37.19
N THR A 150 -45.77 64.19 -36.20
CA THR A 150 -46.14 65.59 -35.89
C THR A 150 -45.75 66.52 -37.03
N ASP A 151 -44.52 66.42 -37.55
CA ASP A 151 -44.06 67.21 -38.71
C ASP A 151 -45.01 67.03 -39.91
N ARG A 152 -45.46 65.80 -40.15
CA ARG A 152 -46.39 65.48 -41.25
C ARG A 152 -47.79 66.05 -41.03
N VAL A 153 -48.30 66.03 -39.80
CA VAL A 153 -49.61 66.62 -39.45
C VAL A 153 -49.55 68.14 -39.55
N ILE A 154 -48.53 68.80 -38.99
CA ILE A 154 -48.37 70.26 -39.06
C ILE A 154 -48.31 70.72 -40.52
N ALA A 155 -47.50 70.04 -41.35
CA ALA A 155 -47.41 70.35 -42.78
C ALA A 155 -48.76 70.22 -43.52
N SER A 156 -49.67 69.35 -43.05
CA SER A 156 -51.01 69.18 -43.65
C SER A 156 -52.06 70.18 -43.18
N VAL A 157 -51.83 70.85 -42.05
CA VAL A 157 -52.79 71.78 -41.42
C VAL A 157 -52.39 73.25 -41.62
N LEU A 158 -51.14 73.54 -42.00
CA LEU A 158 -50.65 74.90 -42.19
C LEU A 158 -51.19 75.50 -43.51
N ASP A 159 -52.23 76.34 -43.39
CA ASP A 159 -52.72 77.24 -44.44
C ASP A 159 -52.40 78.72 -44.11
N ASP A 160 -52.53 79.61 -45.10
CA ASP A 160 -52.21 81.05 -44.93
C ASP A 160 -52.97 81.69 -43.76
N SER A 161 -54.21 81.24 -43.52
CA SER A 161 -55.06 81.76 -42.44
C SER A 161 -54.57 81.37 -41.05
N THR A 162 -54.12 80.11 -40.91
CA THR A 162 -53.56 79.54 -39.69
C THR A 162 -52.21 80.17 -39.37
N GLN A 163 -51.40 80.41 -40.41
CA GLN A 163 -50.09 81.05 -40.28
C GLN A 163 -50.22 82.47 -39.73
N GLN A 164 -51.20 83.25 -40.23
CA GLN A 164 -51.45 84.61 -39.76
C GLN A 164 -51.97 84.65 -38.31
N ALA A 165 -52.85 83.71 -37.93
CA ALA A 165 -53.33 83.57 -36.55
C ALA A 165 -52.23 83.17 -35.54
N LEU A 166 -51.26 82.36 -35.97
CA LEU A 166 -50.09 82.00 -35.16
C LEU A 166 -49.17 83.20 -34.91
N VAL A 167 -48.96 84.04 -35.91
CA VAL A 167 -48.15 85.28 -35.80
C VAL A 167 -48.80 86.24 -34.80
N GLU A 168 -50.11 86.46 -34.90
CA GLU A 168 -50.83 87.35 -33.99
C GLU A 168 -50.77 86.84 -32.54
N ASN A 169 -50.95 85.52 -32.33
CA ASN A 169 -50.82 84.90 -31.00
C ASN A 169 -49.40 84.99 -30.42
N PHE A 170 -48.37 84.85 -31.26
CA PHE A 170 -46.99 85.00 -30.82
C PHE A 170 -46.71 86.44 -30.40
N ILE A 171 -47.14 87.43 -31.19
CA ILE A 171 -47.02 88.85 -30.86
C ILE A 171 -47.75 89.15 -29.54
N ALA A 172 -48.96 88.64 -29.35
CA ALA A 172 -49.71 88.80 -28.11
C ALA A 172 -48.98 88.20 -26.89
N LYS A 173 -48.37 87.01 -27.05
CA LYS A 173 -47.71 86.29 -25.93
C LYS A 173 -46.36 86.90 -25.55
N VAL A 174 -45.57 87.36 -26.52
CA VAL A 174 -44.28 88.03 -26.28
C VAL A 174 -44.50 89.49 -25.83
N GLY A 175 -45.54 90.15 -26.35
CA GLY A 175 -45.98 91.46 -25.89
C GLY A 175 -46.48 91.45 -24.44
N ALA A 176 -47.11 90.34 -24.00
CA ALA A 176 -47.59 90.17 -22.62
C ALA A 176 -46.53 89.70 -21.62
N SER A 177 -45.37 89.19 -22.07
CA SER A 177 -44.26 88.78 -21.21
C SER A 177 -43.21 89.88 -20.98
N ARG A 178 -43.55 91.14 -21.28
CA ARG A 178 -42.77 92.33 -20.97
C ARG A 178 -43.53 93.23 -20.01
#